data_AF-D7IAR5-F1
#
_entry.id   AF-D7IAR5-F1
#
_cell.length_a   1.000
_cell.length_b   1.000
_cell.length_c   1.000
_cell.angle_alpha   90.00
_cell.angle_beta   90.00
_cell.angle_gamma   90.00
#
_symmetry.space_group_name_H-M   'P 1'
#
loop_
_entity.id
_entity.type
_entity.pdbx_description
1 polymer ?
#
loop_
_entity_poly.entity_id
_entity_poly.type
_entity_poly.pdbx_seq_one_letter_code
_entity_poly.pdbx_strand_id
1 'polypeptide(L)' 'MKKPLLYLLILVVAVLGSSCSQSSEGTFEVGKNTFLLNGKPFVVKAAEIHYPRIPKEYWEHRIKMCKA' A
#
# COMPACT_ATOMS: atom_id res chain seq x y z
N MET A 1 -2.96 49.44 7.59
CA MET A 1 -2.95 48.65 6.32
C MET A 1 -2.43 47.21 6.47
N LYS A 2 -2.13 46.69 7.68
CA LYS A 2 -1.54 45.35 7.86
C LYS A 2 -2.56 44.22 8.09
N LYS A 3 -3.81 44.56 8.45
CA LYS A 3 -4.92 43.61 8.65
C LYS A 3 -5.29 42.80 7.39
N PRO A 4 -5.40 43.39 6.18
CA PRO A 4 -5.69 42.58 4.98
C PRO A 4 -4.55 41.62 4.63
N LEU A 5 -3.31 42.00 4.93
CA LEU A 5 -2.14 41.12 4.74
C LEU A 5 -2.15 39.92 5.68
N LEU A 6 -2.62 40.10 6.92
CA LEU A 6 -2.80 39.02 7.89
C LEU A 6 -3.88 38.03 7.43
N TYR A 7 -5.02 38.52 6.93
CA TYR A 7 -6.08 37.65 6.40
C TYR A 7 -5.63 36.89 5.14
N LEU A 8 -4.86 37.54 4.26
CA LEU A 8 -4.27 36.89 3.10
C LEU A 8 -3.29 35.78 3.49
N LEU A 9 -2.45 36.02 4.51
CA LEU A 9 -1.52 35.02 5.04
C LEU A 9 -2.27 33.81 5.60
N ILE A 10 -3.34 34.03 6.37
CA ILE A 10 -4.17 32.96 6.94
C ILE A 10 -4.83 32.13 5.82
N LEU A 11 -5.35 32.79 4.77
CA LEU A 11 -5.95 32.12 3.62
C LEU A 11 -4.92 31.22 2.89
N VAL A 12 -3.70 31.71 2.69
CA VAL A 12 -2.62 30.96 2.02
C VAL A 12 -2.22 29.74 2.84
N VAL A 13 -2.08 29.86 4.15
CA VAL A 13 -1.75 28.72 5.04
C VAL A 13 -2.86 27.67 5.04
N ALA A 14 -4.13 28.08 5.03
CA ALA A 14 -5.26 27.15 4.98
C ALA A 14 -5.32 26.34 3.68
N VAL A 15 -5.01 26.96 2.53
CA VAL A 15 -4.99 26.27 1.23
C VAL A 15 -3.81 25.30 1.12
N LEU A 16 -2.64 25.66 1.67
CA LEU A 16 -1.44 24.82 1.61
C LEU A 16 -1.43 23.65 2.61
N GLY A 17 -2.22 23.72 3.69
CA GLY A 17 -2.29 22.67 4.72
C GLY A 17 -3.09 21.42 4.34
N SER A 18 -3.76 21.41 3.18
CA SER A 18 -4.73 20.36 2.81
C SER A 18 -4.14 19.17 2.02
N SER A 19 -2.82 19.14 1.80
CA SER A 19 -2.18 18.16 0.90
C SER A 19 -1.35 17.10 1.63
N CYS A 20 -1.80 16.62 2.78
CA CYS A 20 -1.28 15.36 3.34
C CYS A 20 -2.19 14.22 2.88
N SER A 21 -2.01 13.79 1.63
CA SER A 21 -2.63 12.54 1.18
C SER A 21 -1.91 11.41 1.91
N GLN A 22 -2.55 10.84 2.93
CA GLN A 22 -2.09 9.64 3.58
C GLN A 22 -2.04 8.56 2.50
N SER A 23 -0.83 8.20 2.05
CA SER A 23 -0.64 6.99 1.27
C SER A 23 -0.99 5.84 2.19
N SER A 24 -2.26 5.42 2.17
CA SER A 24 -2.64 4.17 2.80
C SER A 24 -1.75 3.11 2.17
N GLU A 25 -0.90 2.48 2.99
CA GLU A 25 -0.30 1.21 2.62
C GLU A 25 -1.44 0.32 2.11
N GLY A 26 -1.25 -0.33 0.96
CA GLY A 26 -2.37 -0.97 0.25
C GLY A 26 -3.21 -1.88 1.15
N THR A 27 -4.54 -1.81 1.05
CA THR A 27 -5.42 -2.57 1.94
C THR A 27 -5.57 -4.01 1.48
N PHE A 28 -5.63 -4.94 2.44
CA PHE A 28 -5.99 -6.34 2.20
C PHE A 28 -7.11 -6.74 3.16
N GLU A 29 -8.28 -7.05 2.60
CA GLU A 29 -9.52 -7.21 3.35
C GLU A 29 -10.26 -8.49 2.94
N VAL A 30 -11.09 -9.01 3.84
CA VAL A 30 -12.04 -10.09 3.53
C VAL A 30 -13.33 -9.46 3.00
N GLY A 31 -13.65 -9.69 1.73
CA GLY A 31 -14.91 -9.31 1.11
C GLY A 31 -15.95 -10.43 1.19
N LYS A 32 -17.08 -10.24 0.50
CA LYS A 32 -18.11 -11.27 0.38
C LYS A 32 -17.62 -12.41 -0.52
N ASN A 33 -17.26 -13.55 0.07
CA ASN A 33 -16.76 -14.75 -0.62
C ASN A 33 -15.50 -14.51 -1.48
N THR A 34 -14.73 -13.46 -1.19
CA THR A 34 -13.50 -13.13 -1.94
C THR A 34 -12.56 -12.31 -1.06
N PHE A 35 -11.29 -12.23 -1.43
CA PHE A 35 -10.37 -11.24 -0.84
C PHE A 35 -10.37 -9.97 -1.67
N LEU A 36 -10.12 -8.83 -1.02
CA LEU A 36 -9.95 -7.55 -1.68
C LEU A 36 -8.51 -7.08 -1.48
N LEU A 37 -7.86 -6.67 -2.58
CA LEU A 37 -6.61 -5.94 -2.56
C LEU A 37 -6.86 -4.54 -3.11
N ASN A 38 -6.67 -3.51 -2.29
CA ASN A 38 -6.98 -2.11 -2.62
C ASN A 38 -8.43 -1.94 -3.11
N GLY A 39 -9.38 -2.55 -2.38
CA GLY A 39 -10.81 -2.53 -2.70
C GLY A 39 -11.24 -3.34 -3.93
N LYS A 40 -10.33 -4.07 -4.60
CA LYS A 40 -10.64 -4.87 -5.80
C LYS A 40 -10.57 -6.37 -5.52
N PRO A 41 -11.49 -7.20 -6.09
CA PRO A 41 -11.44 -8.65 -5.95
C PRO A 41 -10.08 -9.23 -6.32
N PHE A 42 -9.54 -10.08 -5.45
CA PHE A 42 -8.23 -10.67 -5.56
C PHE A 42 -8.26 -12.16 -5.21
N VAL A 43 -7.66 -12.97 -6.08
CA VAL A 43 -7.54 -14.43 -5.88
C VAL A 43 -6.17 -14.74 -5.27
N VAL A 44 -6.18 -15.27 -4.06
CA VAL A 44 -4.97 -15.75 -3.40
C VAL A 44 -4.68 -17.18 -3.87
N LYS A 45 -3.52 -17.38 -4.51
CA LYS A 45 -2.98 -18.71 -4.82
C LYS A 45 -1.85 -18.99 -3.84
N ALA A 46 -2.03 -20.00 -2.99
CA ALA A 46 -1.05 -20.37 -1.96
C ALA A 46 -0.14 -21.50 -2.45
N ALA A 47 1.11 -21.48 -1.99
CA ALA A 47 2.08 -22.56 -2.14
C ALA A 47 2.88 -22.67 -0.84
N GLU A 48 3.42 -23.86 -0.56
CA GLU A 48 4.20 -24.13 0.64
C GLU A 48 5.63 -24.53 0.25
N ILE A 49 6.63 -23.90 0.88
CA ILE A 49 8.05 -24.19 0.65
C ILE A 49 8.74 -24.37 2.00
N HIS A 50 9.40 -25.51 2.19
CA HIS A 50 10.19 -25.79 3.39
C HIS A 50 11.66 -25.40 3.15
N TYR A 51 12.04 -24.18 3.54
CA TYR A 51 13.40 -23.68 3.33
C TYR A 51 14.52 -24.58 3.86
N PRO A 52 14.39 -25.35 4.98
CA PRO A 52 15.45 -26.24 5.43
C PRO A 52 15.73 -27.41 4.48
N ARG A 53 14.77 -27.75 3.60
CA ARG A 53 14.88 -28.85 2.63
C ARG A 53 15.51 -28.42 1.30
N ILE A 54 15.90 -27.15 1.16
CA ILE A 54 16.40 -26.57 -0.09
C ILE A 54 17.70 -25.83 0.20
N PRO A 55 18.79 -26.10 -0.56
CA PRO A 55 20.01 -25.30 -0.44
C PRO A 55 19.73 -23.81 -0.64
N LYS A 56 20.38 -22.95 0.15
CA LYS A 56 20.07 -21.51 0.23
C LYS A 56 20.13 -20.81 -1.13
N GLU A 57 21.07 -21.20 -1.97
CA GLU A 57 21.27 -20.72 -3.34
C GLU A 57 20.05 -20.93 -4.25
N TYR A 58 19.17 -21.88 -3.93
CA TYR A 58 17.97 -22.19 -4.72
C TYR A 58 16.67 -21.58 -4.19
N TRP A 59 16.66 -20.89 -3.05
CA TRP A 59 15.42 -20.33 -2.49
C TRP A 59 14.73 -19.38 -3.47
N GLU A 60 15.49 -18.41 -4.01
CA GLU A 60 14.96 -17.44 -4.97
C GLU A 60 14.44 -18.13 -6.24
N HIS A 61 15.15 -19.14 -6.72
CA HIS A 61 14.71 -19.94 -7.86
C HIS A 61 13.38 -20.66 -7.58
N ARG A 62 13.20 -21.22 -6.37
CA ARG A 62 11.94 -21.86 -5.97
C ARG A 62 10.79 -20.87 -5.88
N ILE A 63 11.02 -19.67 -5.34
CA ILE A 63 10.01 -18.60 -5.29
C ILE A 63 9.60 -18.19 -6.71
N LYS A 64 10.55 -18.04 -7.64
CA LYS A 64 10.27 -17.72 -9.04
C LYS A 64 9.45 -18.81 -9.73
N MET A 65 9.79 -20.09 -9.51
CA MET A 65 9.00 -21.21 -10.07
C MET A 65 7.58 -21.27 -9.51
N CYS A 66 7.35 -20.90 -8.25
CA CYS A 66 5.98 -20.82 -7.70
C CYS A 66 5.18 -19.65 -8.25
N LYS A 67 5.84 -18.59 -8.72
CA LYS A 67 5.20 -17.40 -9.29
C LYS A 67 4.86 -17.54 -10.78
N ALA A 68 5.69 -18.28 -11.52
CA ALA A 68 5.56 -18.53 -12.96
C ALA A 68 4.22 -19.18 -13.32
#